data_AF-A0A757YD70-F1
#
_entry.id   AF-A0A757YD70-F1
#
_cell.length_a   1.000
_cell.length_b   1.000
_cell.length_c   1.000
_cell.angle_alpha   90.00
_cell.angle_beta   90.00
_cell.angle_gamma   90.00
#
_symmetry.space_group_name_H-M   'P 1'
#
loop_
_entity.id
_entity.type
_entity.pdbx_description
1 polymer ?
#
loop_
_entity_poly.entity_id
_entity_poly.type
_entity_poly.pdbx_seq_one_letter_code
_entity_poly.pdbx_strand_id
1 'polypeptide(L)'
;ASQAEWWAMRAIMAMGRGGVELPDDVRSMGMAALALEGLKALSKIPPEEARPLLDEMMECIQFVPDPKNRGIRRPLIEDDIEEITTRLNLRAEVFRLHVDFFSPAAS
;
A
#
# COMPACT_ATOMS: atom_id res chain seq x y z
N ALA A 1 -0.69 14.72 1.97
CA ALA A 1 -1.93 14.76 1.15
C ALA A 1 -1.58 14.68 -0.34
N SER A 2 -0.91 15.68 -0.91
CA SER A 2 -0.52 15.70 -2.34
C SER A 2 0.33 14.52 -2.81
N GLN A 3 1.34 14.09 -2.03
CA GLN A 3 2.17 12.93 -2.37
C GLN A 3 1.35 11.62 -2.40
N ALA A 4 0.57 11.39 -1.35
CA ALA A 4 -0.33 10.23 -1.27
C ALA A 4 -1.39 10.22 -2.39
N GLU A 5 -1.93 11.39 -2.75
CA GLU A 5 -2.87 11.54 -3.88
C GLU A 5 -2.18 11.23 -5.22
N TRP A 6 -0.97 11.74 -5.42
CA TRP A 6 -0.19 11.47 -6.63
C TRP A 6 0.22 9.99 -6.76
N TRP A 7 0.61 9.36 -5.65
CA TRP A 7 0.82 7.92 -5.57
C TRP A 7 -0.43 7.15 -5.99
N ALA A 8 -1.59 7.47 -5.38
CA ALA A 8 -2.85 6.79 -5.64
C ALA A 8 -3.27 6.93 -7.11
N MET A 9 -3.11 8.13 -7.68
CA MET A 9 -3.40 8.37 -9.09
C MET A 9 -2.53 7.53 -10.03
N ARG A 10 -1.22 7.43 -9.75
CA ARG A 10 -0.32 6.60 -10.55
C ARG A 10 -0.63 5.12 -10.41
N ALA A 11 -0.99 4.65 -9.23
CA ALA A 11 -1.44 3.27 -9.01
C ALA A 11 -2.71 2.96 -9.82
N ILE A 12 -3.72 3.84 -9.78
CA ILE A 12 -4.96 3.69 -10.56
C ILE A 12 -4.69 3.68 -12.07
N MET A 13 -3.85 4.60 -12.57
CA MET A 13 -3.49 4.65 -13.99
C MET A 13 -2.74 3.40 -14.45
N ALA A 14 -1.81 2.91 -13.62
CA ALA A 14 -1.06 1.69 -13.90
C ALA A 14 -1.98 0.45 -13.91
N MET A 15 -2.90 0.34 -12.94
CA MET A 15 -3.92 -0.72 -12.92
C MET A 15 -4.79 -0.69 -14.18
N GLY A 16 -5.23 0.50 -14.62
CA GLY A 16 -5.99 0.66 -15.87
C GLY A 16 -5.22 0.21 -17.10
N ARG A 17 -3.94 0.58 -17.24
CA ARG A 17 -3.05 0.13 -18.34
C ARG A 17 -2.85 -1.39 -18.34
N GLY A 18 -2.78 -2.00 -17.15
CA GLY A 18 -2.62 -3.45 -16.97
C GLY A 18 -3.89 -4.27 -17.23
N GLY A 19 -5.01 -3.64 -17.61
CA GLY A 19 -6.29 -4.35 -17.78
C GLY A 19 -6.81 -4.92 -16.46
N VAL A 20 -6.60 -4.20 -15.36
CA VAL A 20 -7.23 -4.50 -14.07
C VAL A 20 -8.62 -3.91 -14.10
N GLU A 21 -9.63 -4.78 -14.11
CA GLU A 21 -11.01 -4.39 -13.86
C GLU A 21 -11.23 -4.45 -12.35
N LEU A 22 -11.59 -3.32 -11.75
CA LEU A 22 -12.05 -3.30 -10.37
C LEU A 22 -13.46 -3.92 -10.33
N PRO A 23 -13.74 -4.87 -9.42
CA PRO A 23 -15.08 -5.41 -9.27
C PRO A 23 -16.11 -4.30 -9.04
N ASP A 24 -17.30 -4.42 -9.63
CA ASP A 24 -18.39 -3.44 -9.43
C ASP A 24 -18.78 -3.30 -7.94
N ASP A 25 -18.43 -4.31 -7.14
CA ASP A 25 -18.72 -4.45 -5.72
C ASP A 25 -17.54 -4.06 -4.81
N VAL A 26 -16.54 -3.32 -5.29
CA VAL A 26 -15.39 -2.85 -4.46
C VAL A 26 -15.82 -2.25 -3.12
N ARG A 27 -17.03 -1.66 -3.04
CA ARG A 27 -17.65 -1.16 -1.79
C ARG A 27 -18.09 -2.25 -0.80
N SER A 28 -18.50 -3.44 -1.26
CA SER A 28 -18.83 -4.61 -0.42
C SER A 28 -17.63 -5.52 -0.16
N MET A 29 -16.54 -5.35 -0.91
CA MET A 29 -15.27 -5.99 -0.60
C MET A 29 -14.69 -5.38 0.68
N GLY A 30 -14.71 -6.15 1.78
CA GLY A 30 -14.00 -5.74 3.00
C GLY A 30 -12.52 -5.47 2.75
N MET A 31 -11.87 -4.71 3.63
CA MET A 31 -10.50 -4.19 3.41
C MET A 31 -9.45 -5.28 3.11
N ALA A 32 -9.61 -6.49 3.67
CA ALA A 32 -8.74 -7.63 3.36
C ALA A 32 -8.89 -8.12 1.92
N ALA A 33 -10.11 -8.11 1.37
CA ALA A 33 -10.39 -8.49 -0.01
C ALA A 33 -9.87 -7.43 -0.98
N LEU A 34 -10.01 -6.14 -0.63
CA LEU A 34 -9.48 -5.04 -1.43
C LEU A 34 -7.94 -5.04 -1.49
N ALA A 35 -7.26 -5.33 -0.37
CA ALA A 35 -5.81 -5.45 -0.33
C ALA A 35 -5.31 -6.64 -1.18
N LEU A 36 -6.01 -7.79 -1.13
CA LEU A 36 -5.65 -8.96 -1.92
C LEU A 36 -5.89 -8.76 -3.42
N GLU A 37 -7.02 -8.17 -3.81
CA GLU A 37 -7.30 -7.82 -5.21
C GLU A 37 -6.36 -6.71 -5.72
N GLY A 38 -6.02 -5.72 -4.88
CA GLY A 38 -5.02 -4.70 -5.19
C GLY A 38 -3.63 -5.31 -5.43
N LEU A 39 -3.24 -6.33 -4.68
CA LEU A 39 -1.98 -7.05 -4.91
C LEU A 39 -2.01 -7.86 -6.21
N LYS A 40 -3.15 -8.49 -6.55
CA LYS A 40 -3.34 -9.14 -7.85
C LYS A 40 -3.31 -8.14 -9.00
N ALA A 41 -3.88 -6.95 -8.81
CA ALA A 41 -3.86 -5.88 -9.79
C ALA A 41 -2.43 -5.40 -10.10
N LEU A 42 -1.57 -5.30 -9.08
CA LEU A 42 -0.15 -4.97 -9.23
C LEU A 42 0.61 -6.00 -10.10
N SER A 43 0.19 -7.27 -10.12
CA SER A 43 0.84 -8.30 -10.95
C SER A 43 0.69 -8.07 -12.46
N LYS A 44 -0.26 -7.22 -12.88
CA LYS A 44 -0.49 -6.85 -14.28
C LYS A 44 0.23 -5.57 -14.70
N ILE A 45 0.89 -4.89 -13.76
CA ILE A 45 1.61 -3.64 -14.00
C ILE A 45 3.07 -3.98 -14.32
N PRO A 46 3.70 -3.35 -15.34
CA PRO A 46 5.11 -3.55 -15.61
C PRO A 46 5.97 -3.23 -14.37
N PRO A 47 6.97 -4.05 -14.02
CA PRO A 47 7.78 -3.86 -12.81
C PRO A 47 8.42 -2.48 -12.68
N GLU A 48 8.83 -1.87 -13.79
CA GLU A 48 9.41 -0.53 -13.86
C GLU A 48 8.42 0.59 -13.52
N GLU A 49 7.13 0.38 -13.77
CA GLU A 49 6.05 1.30 -13.39
C GLU A 49 5.61 1.05 -11.94
N ALA A 50 5.57 -0.22 -11.52
CA ALA A 50 5.15 -0.61 -10.17
C ALA A 50 6.19 -0.23 -9.09
N ARG A 51 7.48 -0.42 -9.37
CA ARG A 51 8.57 -0.20 -8.39
C ARG A 51 8.56 1.18 -7.74
N PRO A 52 8.53 2.32 -8.46
CA PRO A 52 8.53 3.64 -7.82
C PRO A 52 7.30 3.86 -6.91
N LEU A 53 6.17 3.21 -7.19
CA LEU A 53 4.99 3.27 -6.34
C LEU A 53 5.16 2.43 -5.08
N LEU A 54 5.69 1.21 -5.23
CA LEU A 54 5.94 0.31 -4.10
C LEU A 54 7.05 0.81 -3.18
N ASP A 55 7.99 1.60 -3.70
CA ASP A 55 9.04 2.25 -2.93
C ASP A 55 8.49 3.45 -2.12
N GLU A 56 7.67 4.32 -2.74
CA GLU A 56 7.02 5.45 -2.05
C GLU A 56 6.10 4.99 -0.91
N MET A 57 5.43 3.84 -1.04
CA MET A 57 4.66 3.26 0.06
C MET A 57 5.52 2.99 1.32
N MET A 58 6.77 2.57 1.13
CA MET A 58 7.66 2.26 2.24
C MET A 58 8.17 3.52 2.95
N GLU A 59 8.17 4.68 2.28
CA GLU A 59 8.50 5.98 2.88
C GLU A 59 7.46 6.42 3.92
N CYS A 60 6.23 5.90 3.86
CA CYS A 60 5.18 6.16 4.84
C CYS A 60 5.43 5.46 6.20
N ILE A 61 6.46 4.63 6.31
CA ILE A 61 6.72 3.78 7.47
C ILE A 61 7.88 4.36 8.29
N GLN A 62 7.76 4.26 9.61
CA GLN A 62 8.83 4.59 10.55
C GLN A 62 9.18 3.35 11.37
N PHE A 63 10.47 3.09 11.54
CA PHE A 63 10.99 2.04 12.39
C PHE A 63 11.15 2.52 13.83
N VAL A 64 10.79 1.66 14.77
CA VAL A 64 10.97 1.85 16.21
C VAL A 64 11.90 0.74 16.70
N PRO A 65 13.21 1.00 16.85
CA PRO A 65 14.19 -0.04 17.18
C PRO A 65 13.97 -0.68 18.55
N ASP A 66 13.52 0.12 19.53
CA ASP A 66 13.23 -0.35 20.88
C ASP A 66 11.72 -0.27 21.14
N PRO A 67 10.99 -1.40 21.19
CA PRO A 67 9.56 -1.41 21.46
C PRO A 67 9.19 -0.90 22.86
N LYS A 68 10.15 -0.90 23.81
CA LYS A 68 9.97 -0.34 25.17
C LYS A 68 10.23 1.16 25.21
N ASN A 69 10.95 1.70 24.24
CA ASN A 69 11.23 3.13 24.10
C ASN A 69 10.81 3.66 22.71
N ARG A 70 9.52 3.98 22.58
CA ARG A 70 8.93 4.53 21.34
C ARG A 70 9.28 6.00 21.05
N GLY A 71 10.14 6.60 21.88
CA GLY A 71 10.63 7.97 21.69
C GLY A 71 11.63 8.08 20.54
N ILE A 72 12.28 6.98 20.17
CA ILE A 72 13.18 6.92 19.02
C ILE A 72 12.41 6.35 17.83
N ARG A 73 12.28 7.15 16.77
CA ARG A 73 11.67 6.77 15.49
C ARG A 73 12.56 7.25 14.36
N ARG A 74 12.72 6.43 13.33
CA ARG A 74 13.50 6.79 12.14
C ARG A 74 12.91 6.17 10.87
N PRO A 75 13.29 6.63 9.68
CA PRO A 75 13.00 5.93 8.44
C PRO A 75 13.53 4.49 8.45
N LEU A 76 12.89 3.62 7.68
CA LEU A 76 13.40 2.29 7.38
C LEU A 76 14.75 2.38 6.66
N ILE A 77 15.65 1.49 7.03
CA ILE A 77 16.84 1.15 6.25
C ILE A 77 16.68 -0.27 5.70
N GLU A 78 17.45 -0.63 4.68
CA GLU A 78 17.25 -1.91 3.97
C GLU A 78 17.36 -3.12 4.90
N ASP A 79 18.30 -3.08 5.87
CA ASP A 79 18.55 -4.18 6.80
C ASP A 79 17.52 -4.29 7.94
N ASP A 80 16.53 -3.40 8.03
CA ASP A 80 15.50 -3.49 9.09
C ASP A 80 14.49 -4.62 8.85
N ILE A 81 14.37 -5.08 7.60
CA ILE A 81 13.35 -6.05 7.20
C ILE A 81 13.97 -7.05 6.23
N GLU A 82 14.27 -8.24 6.72
CA GLU A 82 14.83 -9.33 5.92
C GLU A 82 13.73 -10.13 5.20
N GLU A 83 12.55 -10.29 5.82
CA GLU A 83 11.50 -11.15 5.29
C GLU A 83 10.61 -10.45 4.27
N ILE A 84 10.49 -11.05 3.09
CA ILE A 84 9.61 -10.57 2.02
C ILE A 84 8.15 -10.45 2.48
N THR A 85 7.67 -11.39 3.29
CA THR A 85 6.29 -11.39 3.82
C THR A 85 6.04 -10.17 4.71
N THR A 86 7.02 -9.75 5.51
CA THR A 86 6.92 -8.55 6.34
C THR A 86 6.77 -7.30 5.46
N ARG A 87 7.56 -7.20 4.38
CA ARG A 87 7.46 -6.08 3.42
C ARG A 87 6.11 -6.06 2.70
N LEU A 88 5.51 -7.21 2.42
CA LEU A 88 4.17 -7.30 1.81
C LEU A 88 3.07 -6.87 2.78
N ASN A 89 3.12 -7.34 4.04
CA ASN A 89 2.16 -6.97 5.07
C ASN A 89 2.17 -5.46 5.35
N LEU A 90 3.36 -4.87 5.44
CA LEU A 90 3.52 -3.43 5.64
C LEU A 90 2.92 -2.62 4.49
N ARG A 91 3.14 -3.03 3.24
CA ARG A 91 2.51 -2.38 2.08
C ARG A 91 1.00 -2.52 2.10
N ALA A 92 0.46 -3.68 2.50
CA ALA A 92 -0.97 -3.86 2.64
C ALA A 92 -1.57 -2.91 3.70
N GLU A 93 -0.91 -2.72 4.85
CA GLU A 93 -1.35 -1.77 5.87
C GLU A 93 -1.24 -0.30 5.40
N VAL A 94 -0.16 0.07 4.71
CA VAL A 94 -0.03 1.40 4.10
C VAL A 94 -1.14 1.63 3.09
N PHE A 95 -1.40 0.66 2.22
CA PHE A 95 -2.49 0.74 1.25
C PHE A 95 -3.83 0.93 1.93
N ARG A 96 -4.13 0.09 2.94
CA ARG A 96 -5.35 0.16 3.74
C ARG A 96 -5.56 1.56 4.34
N LEU A 97 -4.54 2.13 4.98
CA LEU A 97 -4.61 3.50 5.53
C LEU A 97 -4.92 4.55 4.46
N HIS A 98 -4.41 4.35 3.23
CA HIS A 98 -4.63 5.25 2.10
C HIS A 98 -5.94 5.02 1.36
N VAL A 99 -6.68 3.94 1.60
CA VAL A 99 -7.99 3.69 0.96
C VAL A 99 -9.14 3.59 1.96
N ASP A 100 -8.85 3.64 3.27
CA ASP A 100 -9.86 3.51 4.34
C ASP A 100 -10.95 4.60 4.25
N PHE A 101 -10.66 5.74 3.63
CA PHE A 101 -11.62 6.80 3.39
C PHE A 101 -12.73 6.44 2.38
N PHE A 102 -12.55 5.37 1.58
CA PHE A 102 -13.59 4.82 0.73
C PHE A 102 -14.56 3.90 1.51
N SER A 103 -14.22 3.52 2.74
CA SER A 103 -15.11 2.78 3.60
C SER A 103 -16.22 3.72 4.11
N PRO A 104 -17.52 3.35 4.00
CA PRO A 104 -18.56 4.12 4.67
C PRO A 104 -18.25 4.14 6.16
N ALA A 105 -18.26 5.33 6.78
CA ALA A 105 -18.27 5.43 8.23
C ALA A 105 -19.43 4.57 8.74
N ALA A 106 -19.14 3.58 9.59
CA ALA A 106 -20.19 2.83 10.26
C ALA A 106 -21.07 3.84 11.01
N SER A 107 -22.28 4.06 10.51
CA SER A 107 -23.36 4.76 11.21
C SER A 107 -24.03 3.79 12.17
#